data_AF-A0A931FF42-F1
#
_entry.id   AF-A0A931FF42-F1
#
_cell.length_a   1.000
_cell.length_b   1.000
_cell.length_c   1.000
_cell.angle_alpha   90.00
_cell.angle_beta   90.00
_cell.angle_gamma   90.00
#
_symmetry.space_group_name_H-M   'P 1'
#
loop_
_entity.id
_entity.type
_entity.pdbx_description
1 polymer ?
#
loop_
_entity_poly.entity_id
_entity_poly.type
_entity_poly.pdbx_seq_one_letter_code
_entity_poly.pdbx_strand_id
1 'polypeptide(L)'
;MTVATLPHRVTLPRLLATDAVDGPVPDLDDLPGLLGEAGLDGLALAVARPARGVVVVAGDGDPDCRNSETLLRRSPRLVDEGLHHVTTALHRTAAAPVLALPAEALAQIALLARYGAAWFRAVGTPDAPGSVLCTVHAGETLPQVVETAVGTPVRTLLGGAARSAQAVLVGGSRGTWVATERALAARWETGSLGVPVGEPRVLTAFPEGLCGVDETLRLLRLQERSCRVDLARIVSALSDLTRPAAFDAVVRWSTQSDARGHCRHAADAARLLRSALAVFPQEFEAHAAGRCGASVLPST
;
A
#
# COMPACT_ATOMS: atom_id res chain seq x y z
N MET A 1 9.05 23.09 17.85
CA MET A 1 8.69 23.04 16.41
C MET A 1 7.49 22.13 16.28
N THR A 2 6.35 22.76 16.03
CA THR A 2 5.01 22.16 16.13
C THR A 2 4.74 21.35 14.85
N VAL A 3 4.56 20.04 14.99
CA VAL A 3 4.13 19.15 13.91
C VAL A 3 2.71 19.57 13.50
N ALA A 4 2.59 20.29 12.39
CA ALA A 4 1.29 20.63 11.82
C ALA A 4 0.76 19.42 11.05
N THR A 5 0.18 18.46 11.78
CA THR A 5 -0.73 17.47 11.20
C THR A 5 -1.92 18.22 10.63
N LEU A 6 -2.02 18.33 9.31
CA LEU A 6 -3.24 18.78 8.63
C LEU A 6 -4.37 17.81 9.00
N PRO A 7 -5.35 18.21 9.82
CA PRO A 7 -6.39 17.30 10.24
C PRO A 7 -7.48 17.36 9.16
N HIS A 8 -7.50 16.39 8.25
CA HIS A 8 -8.76 16.06 7.60
C HIS A 8 -9.69 15.57 8.73
N ARG A 9 -10.56 16.45 9.23
CA ARG A 9 -11.44 16.22 10.39
C ARG A 9 -12.61 15.30 10.02
N VAL A 10 -12.36 13.99 9.99
CA VAL A 10 -13.37 12.98 10.32
C VAL A 10 -13.65 13.09 11.84
N THR A 11 -14.86 13.43 12.23
CA THR A 11 -15.28 13.66 13.64
C THR A 11 -15.59 12.37 14.41
N LEU A 12 -15.57 11.23 13.72
CA LEU A 12 -15.82 9.91 14.30
C LEU A 12 -14.56 9.36 15.01
N PRO A 13 -14.73 8.43 15.98
CA PRO A 13 -13.61 7.66 16.56
C PRO A 13 -12.67 7.12 15.48
N ARG A 14 -11.36 7.15 15.74
CA ARG A 14 -10.33 6.92 14.71
C ARG A 14 -9.35 5.85 15.12
N LEU A 15 -8.89 5.06 14.15
CA LEU A 15 -7.88 4.03 14.38
C LEU A 15 -6.62 4.59 15.06
N LEU A 16 -6.13 5.76 14.62
CA LEU A 16 -4.88 6.34 15.14
C LEU A 16 -5.06 7.25 16.35
N ALA A 17 -6.30 7.55 16.75
CA ALA A 17 -6.59 8.43 17.89
C ALA A 17 -7.26 7.69 19.07
N THR A 18 -7.62 6.43 18.89
CA THR A 18 -8.32 5.60 19.87
C THR A 18 -7.49 4.36 20.15
N ASP A 19 -6.84 4.28 21.32
CA ASP A 19 -6.18 3.04 21.75
C ASP A 19 -7.20 2.01 22.24
N ALA A 20 -8.19 2.47 23.01
CA ALA A 20 -9.31 1.66 23.49
C ALA A 20 -10.59 2.50 23.52
N VAL A 21 -11.73 1.84 23.50
CA VAL A 21 -13.03 2.48 23.74
C VAL A 21 -13.54 2.01 25.11
N ASP A 22 -14.05 2.96 25.90
CA ASP A 22 -14.54 2.67 27.25
C ASP A 22 -15.70 1.67 27.25
N GLY A 23 -15.79 0.89 28.34
CA GLY A 23 -16.81 -0.12 28.54
C GLY A 23 -16.37 -1.54 28.13
N PRO A 24 -17.17 -2.56 28.52
CA PRO A 24 -16.87 -3.95 28.20
C PRO A 24 -16.86 -4.18 26.68
N VAL A 25 -16.07 -5.16 26.25
CA VAL A 25 -16.09 -5.62 24.86
C VAL A 25 -17.49 -6.17 24.56
N PRO A 26 -18.18 -5.69 23.51
CA PRO A 26 -19.52 -6.14 23.19
C PRO A 26 -19.50 -7.62 22.75
N ASP A 27 -20.55 -8.36 23.10
CA ASP A 27 -20.73 -9.68 22.52
C ASP A 27 -21.24 -9.54 21.08
N LEU A 28 -20.69 -10.33 20.15
CA LEU A 28 -21.04 -10.28 18.73
C LEU A 28 -21.46 -11.67 18.25
N ASP A 29 -22.77 -11.83 18.03
CA ASP A 29 -23.37 -13.09 17.58
C ASP A 29 -23.07 -13.42 16.11
N ASP A 30 -22.94 -12.40 15.24
CA ASP A 30 -22.70 -12.56 13.79
C ASP A 30 -21.71 -11.53 13.24
N LEU A 31 -20.41 -11.77 13.49
CA LEU A 31 -19.35 -10.94 12.91
C LEU A 31 -19.36 -10.94 11.37
N PRO A 32 -19.48 -12.08 10.65
CA PRO A 32 -19.57 -12.07 9.19
C PRO A 32 -20.73 -11.23 8.65
N GLY A 33 -21.92 -11.31 9.24
CA GLY A 33 -23.08 -10.50 8.85
C GLY A 33 -22.82 -9.00 9.05
N LEU A 34 -22.31 -8.62 10.22
CA LEU A 34 -21.95 -7.24 10.53
C LEU A 34 -20.90 -6.67 9.55
N LEU A 35 -19.90 -7.48 9.15
CA LEU A 35 -18.92 -7.11 8.13
C LEU A 35 -19.55 -6.94 6.74
N GLY A 36 -20.50 -7.79 6.36
CA GLY A 36 -21.25 -7.67 5.11
C GLY A 36 -22.10 -6.40 5.07
N GLU A 37 -22.81 -6.08 6.14
CA GLU A 37 -23.60 -4.84 6.25
C GLU A 37 -22.74 -3.58 6.11
N ALA A 38 -21.49 -3.66 6.57
CA ALA A 38 -20.50 -2.60 6.45
C ALA A 38 -19.85 -2.48 5.06
N GLY A 39 -20.13 -3.41 4.13
CA GLY A 39 -19.53 -3.44 2.80
C GLY A 39 -18.12 -4.04 2.76
N LEU A 40 -17.77 -4.88 3.75
CA LEU A 40 -16.47 -5.55 3.86
C LEU A 40 -16.56 -7.03 3.44
N ASP A 41 -17.21 -7.31 2.31
CA ASP A 41 -17.56 -8.67 1.87
C ASP A 41 -16.35 -9.62 1.80
N GLY A 42 -15.21 -9.13 1.33
CA GLY A 42 -13.97 -9.92 1.27
C GLY A 42 -13.47 -10.35 2.65
N LEU A 43 -13.62 -9.49 3.66
CA LEU A 43 -13.26 -9.81 5.04
C LEU A 43 -14.31 -10.70 5.70
N ALA A 44 -15.60 -10.46 5.45
CA ALA A 44 -16.69 -11.32 5.89
C ALA A 44 -16.48 -12.77 5.39
N LEU A 45 -16.18 -12.94 4.10
CA LEU A 45 -15.85 -14.23 3.50
C LEU A 45 -14.58 -14.85 4.09
N ALA A 46 -13.57 -14.05 4.45
CA ALA A 46 -12.34 -14.57 5.06
C ALA A 46 -12.58 -15.09 6.48
N VAL A 47 -13.35 -14.36 7.29
CA VAL A 47 -13.69 -14.73 8.67
C VAL A 47 -14.66 -15.92 8.72
N ALA A 48 -15.59 -16.02 7.77
CA ALA A 48 -16.56 -17.13 7.71
C ALA A 48 -15.93 -18.48 7.32
N ARG A 49 -14.76 -18.50 6.66
CA ARG A 49 -14.10 -19.74 6.27
C ARG A 49 -13.58 -20.50 7.49
N PRO A 50 -13.61 -21.85 7.46
CA PRO A 50 -12.94 -22.64 8.48
C PRO A 50 -11.46 -22.26 8.61
N ALA A 51 -10.95 -22.15 9.83
CA ALA A 51 -9.55 -21.82 10.12
C ALA A 51 -9.00 -22.71 11.24
N ARG A 52 -7.68 -22.90 11.32
CA ARG A 52 -7.07 -23.76 12.35
C ARG A 52 -7.25 -23.25 13.79
N GLY A 53 -7.65 -21.99 13.96
CA GLY A 53 -7.78 -21.30 15.24
C GLY A 53 -6.60 -20.37 15.59
N VAL A 54 -5.52 -20.38 14.80
CA VAL A 54 -4.42 -19.43 14.92
C VAL A 54 -4.73 -18.22 14.04
N VAL A 55 -4.73 -17.03 14.63
CA VAL A 55 -4.80 -15.75 13.91
C VAL A 55 -3.42 -15.10 13.94
N VAL A 56 -2.86 -14.81 12.78
CA VAL A 56 -1.57 -14.11 12.66
C VAL A 56 -1.83 -12.66 12.26
N VAL A 57 -1.26 -11.72 13.02
CA VAL A 57 -1.22 -10.32 12.59
C VAL A 57 -0.25 -10.23 11.42
N ALA A 58 -0.79 -10.07 10.22
CA ALA A 58 0.01 -9.96 9.01
C ALA A 58 0.83 -8.66 9.05
N GLY A 59 2.12 -8.76 8.75
CA GLY A 59 2.97 -7.58 8.52
C GLY A 59 2.54 -6.84 7.25
N ASP A 60 3.03 -5.61 7.09
CA ASP A 60 2.61 -4.73 6.00
C ASP A 60 2.98 -5.23 4.59
N GLY A 61 3.85 -6.22 4.47
CA GLY A 61 4.19 -6.89 3.20
C GLY A 61 4.92 -6.00 2.20
N ASP A 62 5.40 -4.83 2.66
CA ASP A 62 6.16 -3.84 1.91
C ASP A 62 7.09 -3.09 2.86
N PRO A 63 8.38 -2.92 2.54
CA PRO A 63 9.35 -2.27 3.42
C PRO A 63 9.07 -0.78 3.66
N ASP A 64 8.38 -0.13 2.72
CA ASP A 64 8.04 1.29 2.76
C ASP A 64 6.66 1.54 3.38
N CYS A 65 5.95 0.48 3.78
CA CYS A 65 4.66 0.57 4.47
C CYS A 65 4.84 0.43 5.99
N ARG A 66 4.19 1.31 6.76
CA ARG A 66 4.26 1.36 8.23
C ARG A 66 2.89 1.35 8.89
N ASN A 67 1.84 1.01 8.15
CA ASN A 67 0.46 1.07 8.61
C ASN A 67 0.23 0.19 9.84
N SER A 68 0.51 -1.10 9.72
CA SER A 68 0.31 -2.06 10.81
C SER A 68 1.27 -1.81 11.96
N GLU A 69 2.53 -1.49 11.67
CA GLU A 69 3.49 -1.10 12.71
C GLU A 69 2.99 0.09 13.54
N THR A 70 2.57 1.16 12.86
CA THR A 70 2.11 2.38 13.54
C THR A 70 0.88 2.11 14.39
N LEU A 71 -0.06 1.32 13.87
CA LEU A 71 -1.27 0.98 14.59
C LEU A 71 -0.99 0.11 15.82
N LEU A 72 -0.12 -0.90 15.70
CA LEU A 72 0.29 -1.73 16.84
C LEU A 72 1.02 -0.92 17.92
N ARG A 73 1.73 0.16 17.54
CA ARG A 73 2.38 1.06 18.50
C ARG A 73 1.42 2.04 19.17
N ARG A 74 0.40 2.52 18.44
CA ARG A 74 -0.49 3.59 18.92
C ARG A 74 -1.77 3.07 19.56
N SER A 75 -2.31 1.98 19.02
CA SER A 75 -3.63 1.46 19.39
C SER A 75 -3.62 -0.08 19.57
N PRO A 76 -2.66 -0.65 20.33
CA PRO A 76 -2.57 -2.10 20.51
C PRO A 76 -3.83 -2.71 21.13
N ARG A 77 -4.55 -2.00 22.01
CA ARG A 77 -5.74 -2.57 22.68
C ARG A 77 -6.92 -2.72 21.73
N LEU A 78 -7.04 -1.81 20.76
CA LEU A 78 -8.04 -1.91 19.70
C LEU A 78 -7.77 -3.12 18.78
N VAL A 79 -6.49 -3.41 18.51
CA VAL A 79 -6.09 -4.61 17.75
C VAL A 79 -6.41 -5.89 18.54
N ASP A 80 -6.16 -5.89 19.85
CA ASP A 80 -6.46 -7.02 20.75
C ASP A 80 -7.97 -7.29 20.84
N GLU A 81 -8.80 -6.24 20.94
CA GLU A 81 -10.25 -6.38 20.92
C GLU A 81 -10.76 -6.95 19.58
N GLY A 82 -10.20 -6.48 18.45
CA GLY A 82 -10.50 -7.03 17.14
C GLY A 82 -10.15 -8.51 17.03
N LEU A 83 -8.99 -8.88 17.58
CA LEU A 83 -8.54 -10.26 17.67
C LEU A 83 -9.52 -11.10 18.50
N HIS A 84 -10.00 -10.58 19.63
CA HIS A 84 -11.02 -11.23 20.45
C HIS A 84 -12.26 -11.58 19.62
N HIS A 85 -12.86 -10.58 18.94
CA HIS A 85 -14.05 -10.81 18.10
C HIS A 85 -13.82 -11.85 17.02
N VAL A 86 -12.69 -11.78 16.30
CA VAL A 86 -12.36 -12.77 15.26
C VAL A 86 -12.25 -14.15 15.88
N THR A 87 -11.50 -14.31 16.98
CA THR A 87 -11.28 -15.62 17.59
C THR A 87 -12.52 -16.28 18.16
N THR A 88 -13.51 -15.48 18.58
CA THR A 88 -14.84 -15.94 19.02
C THR A 88 -15.70 -16.38 17.83
N ALA A 89 -15.64 -15.66 16.70
CA ALA A 89 -16.42 -15.98 15.49
C ALA A 89 -15.83 -17.13 14.64
N LEU A 90 -14.59 -17.57 14.91
CA LEU A 90 -13.90 -18.55 14.08
C LEU A 90 -14.51 -19.97 14.15
N HIS A 91 -14.83 -20.53 12.98
CA HIS A 91 -15.10 -21.96 12.82
C HIS A 91 -13.80 -22.77 12.81
N ARG A 92 -13.41 -23.31 13.97
CA ARG A 92 -12.10 -23.96 14.14
C ARG A 92 -12.07 -25.40 13.61
N THR A 93 -11.14 -25.67 12.69
CA THR A 93 -10.90 -27.01 12.13
C THR A 93 -9.40 -27.28 11.98
N ALA A 94 -8.90 -28.40 12.52
CA ALA A 94 -7.47 -28.70 12.57
C ALA A 94 -6.78 -28.76 11.18
N ALA A 95 -7.52 -29.12 10.13
CA ALA A 95 -7.03 -29.23 8.75
C ALA A 95 -7.15 -27.93 7.93
N ALA A 96 -7.69 -26.86 8.52
CA ALA A 96 -7.90 -25.60 7.82
C ALA A 96 -6.63 -24.72 7.80
N PRO A 97 -6.52 -23.76 6.85
CA PRO A 97 -5.41 -22.80 6.85
C PRO A 97 -5.44 -21.86 8.07
N VAL A 98 -4.33 -21.18 8.29
CA VAL A 98 -4.23 -20.07 9.27
C VAL A 98 -4.93 -18.85 8.69
N LEU A 99 -5.71 -18.15 9.51
CA LEU A 99 -6.26 -16.85 9.14
C LEU A 99 -5.23 -15.76 9.48
N ALA A 100 -4.78 -15.02 8.47
CA ALA A 100 -3.89 -13.89 8.67
C ALA A 100 -4.64 -12.60 8.31
N LEU A 101 -4.67 -11.66 9.25
CA LEU A 101 -5.32 -10.36 9.08
C LEU A 101 -4.33 -9.25 9.46
N PRO A 102 -4.29 -8.13 8.72
CA PRO A 102 -3.48 -7.00 9.12
C PRO A 102 -4.03 -6.36 10.40
N ALA A 103 -3.17 -5.67 11.16
CA ALA A 103 -3.58 -4.99 12.39
C ALA A 103 -4.73 -3.99 12.14
N GLU A 104 -4.72 -3.33 10.98
CA GLU A 104 -5.77 -2.39 10.57
C GLU A 104 -7.15 -3.06 10.48
N ALA A 105 -7.23 -4.28 9.92
CA ALA A 105 -8.50 -4.98 9.81
C ALA A 105 -9.05 -5.38 11.20
N LEU A 106 -8.17 -5.82 12.11
CA LEU A 106 -8.56 -6.15 13.48
C LEU A 106 -9.07 -4.92 14.22
N ALA A 107 -8.34 -3.80 14.16
CA ALA A 107 -8.78 -2.57 14.80
C ALA A 107 -10.08 -2.02 14.22
N GLN A 108 -10.28 -2.15 12.89
CA GLN A 108 -11.56 -1.79 12.27
C GLN A 108 -12.69 -2.68 12.79
N ILE A 109 -12.48 -4.00 12.93
CA ILE A 109 -13.47 -4.91 13.51
C ILE A 109 -13.89 -4.46 14.92
N ALA A 110 -12.94 -4.05 15.77
CA ALA A 110 -13.26 -3.58 17.12
C ALA A 110 -14.12 -2.30 17.11
N LEU A 111 -13.79 -1.30 16.28
CA LEU A 111 -14.62 -0.09 16.18
C LEU A 111 -16.00 -0.41 15.59
N LEU A 112 -16.05 -1.31 14.61
CA LEU A 112 -17.28 -1.71 13.94
C LEU A 112 -18.21 -2.49 14.87
N ALA A 113 -17.66 -3.33 15.76
CA ALA A 113 -18.39 -3.99 16.84
C ALA A 113 -19.07 -3.00 17.78
N ARG A 114 -18.44 -1.84 18.01
CA ARG A 114 -18.90 -0.83 18.97
C ARG A 114 -19.87 0.19 18.39
N TYR A 115 -19.68 0.58 17.13
CA TYR A 115 -20.43 1.67 16.51
C TYR A 115 -21.34 1.21 15.35
N GLY A 116 -21.20 -0.03 14.90
CA GLY A 116 -22.03 -0.65 13.87
C GLY A 116 -21.69 -0.25 12.43
N ALA A 117 -22.32 -0.94 11.48
CA ALA A 117 -22.08 -0.77 10.05
C ALA A 117 -22.43 0.63 9.52
N ALA A 118 -23.49 1.26 10.04
CA ALA A 118 -23.90 2.61 9.63
C ALA A 118 -22.83 3.67 9.94
N TRP A 119 -22.18 3.55 11.11
CA TRP A 119 -21.05 4.39 11.48
C TRP A 119 -19.86 4.19 10.53
N PHE A 120 -19.52 2.94 10.24
CA PHE A 120 -18.38 2.62 9.37
C PHE A 120 -18.58 3.20 7.95
N ARG A 121 -19.80 3.07 7.42
CA ARG A 121 -20.19 3.56 6.08
C ARG A 121 -20.38 5.07 6.00
N ALA A 122 -20.34 5.79 7.13
CA ALA A 122 -20.38 7.25 7.14
C ALA A 122 -19.07 7.90 6.62
N VAL A 123 -18.01 7.10 6.46
CA VAL A 123 -16.70 7.51 5.93
C VAL A 123 -16.41 6.70 4.67
N GLY A 124 -15.63 7.25 3.74
CA GLY A 124 -15.25 6.57 2.50
C GLY A 124 -16.24 6.83 1.37
N THR A 125 -16.21 5.96 0.36
CA THR A 125 -17.16 5.97 -0.76
C THR A 125 -18.14 4.81 -0.61
N PRO A 126 -19.27 4.78 -1.35
CA PRO A 126 -20.17 3.64 -1.32
C PRO A 126 -19.49 2.29 -1.64
N ASP A 127 -18.52 2.30 -2.56
CA ASP A 127 -17.79 1.11 -3.00
C ASP A 127 -16.55 0.79 -2.12
N ALA A 128 -16.12 1.75 -1.30
CA ALA A 128 -14.99 1.60 -0.39
C ALA A 128 -15.28 2.33 0.94
N PRO A 129 -16.19 1.77 1.76
CA PRO A 129 -16.58 2.36 3.04
C PRO A 129 -15.47 2.26 4.08
N GLY A 130 -15.54 3.15 5.07
CA GLY A 130 -14.59 3.24 6.18
C GLY A 130 -13.39 4.13 5.91
N SER A 131 -12.61 4.37 6.98
CA SER A 131 -11.27 4.94 6.89
C SER A 131 -10.24 3.86 6.59
N VAL A 132 -9.11 4.28 6.02
CA VAL A 132 -7.94 3.44 5.76
C VAL A 132 -6.68 4.14 6.25
N LEU A 133 -5.66 3.36 6.60
CA LEU A 133 -4.32 3.92 6.83
C LEU A 133 -3.54 4.01 5.52
N CYS A 134 -2.81 5.09 5.35
CA CYS A 134 -1.89 5.30 4.25
C CYS A 134 -0.53 5.76 4.77
N THR A 135 0.54 5.08 4.37
CA THR A 135 1.90 5.52 4.63
C THR A 135 2.31 6.52 3.56
N VAL A 136 2.75 7.71 3.96
CA VAL A 136 3.13 8.81 3.08
C VAL A 136 4.59 9.17 3.31
N HIS A 137 5.39 9.11 2.25
CA HIS A 137 6.75 9.60 2.19
C HIS A 137 6.76 10.95 1.47
N ALA A 138 6.92 12.04 2.20
CA ALA A 138 6.82 13.42 1.70
C ALA A 138 8.16 14.17 1.80
N GLY A 139 9.29 13.45 1.74
CA GLY A 139 10.64 14.03 1.81
C GLY A 139 11.18 14.20 3.23
N GLU A 140 10.42 13.81 4.26
CA GLU A 140 10.94 13.68 5.62
C GLU A 140 11.80 12.41 5.79
N THR A 141 12.65 12.41 6.81
CA THR A 141 13.50 11.25 7.15
C THR A 141 12.70 10.00 7.53
N LEU A 142 11.48 10.18 8.05
CA LEU A 142 10.59 9.08 8.42
C LEU A 142 9.21 9.29 7.77
N PRO A 143 8.61 8.22 7.23
CA PRO A 143 7.27 8.32 6.66
C PRO A 143 6.22 8.64 7.72
N GLN A 144 5.16 9.30 7.29
CA GLN A 144 3.98 9.55 8.11
C GLN A 144 2.92 8.50 7.79
N VAL A 145 2.21 8.01 8.82
CA VAL A 145 0.99 7.22 8.60
C VAL A 145 -0.22 8.09 8.89
N VAL A 146 -1.06 8.25 7.88
CA VAL A 146 -2.28 9.05 7.95
C VAL A 146 -3.50 8.16 7.84
N GLU A 147 -4.50 8.43 8.67
CA GLU A 147 -5.83 7.84 8.54
C GLU A 147 -6.68 8.74 7.65
N THR A 148 -7.22 8.18 6.57
CA THR A 148 -7.93 8.91 5.53
C THR A 148 -9.10 8.11 4.97
N ALA A 149 -10.01 8.77 4.27
CA ALA A 149 -11.05 8.11 3.49
C ALA A 149 -10.54 7.77 2.08
N VAL A 150 -10.97 6.65 1.51
CA VAL A 150 -10.85 6.39 0.07
C VAL A 150 -11.57 7.53 -0.68
N GLY A 151 -11.01 7.97 -1.81
CA GLY A 151 -11.47 9.12 -2.57
C GLY A 151 -10.88 10.46 -2.11
N THR A 152 -10.10 10.51 -1.03
CA THR A 152 -9.41 11.75 -0.59
C THR A 152 -8.42 12.23 -1.67
N PRO A 153 -8.35 13.53 -2.02
CA PRO A 153 -7.41 13.98 -3.05
C PRO A 153 -5.95 13.67 -2.67
N VAL A 154 -5.18 13.12 -3.62
CA VAL A 154 -3.77 12.75 -3.39
C VAL A 154 -2.95 13.95 -2.97
N ARG A 155 -3.19 15.12 -3.57
CA ARG A 155 -2.56 16.40 -3.18
C ARG A 155 -2.75 16.74 -1.70
N THR A 156 -3.85 16.31 -1.08
CA THR A 156 -4.08 16.55 0.35
C THR A 156 -3.22 15.63 1.20
N LEU A 157 -3.04 14.38 0.76
CA LEU A 157 -2.20 13.40 1.46
C LEU A 157 -0.71 13.75 1.37
N LEU A 158 -0.24 14.19 0.20
CA LEU A 158 1.15 14.58 -0.03
C LEU A 158 1.50 15.98 0.54
N GLY A 159 0.50 16.80 0.87
CA GLY A 159 0.71 18.12 1.45
C GLY A 159 1.62 19.02 0.61
N GLY A 160 2.63 19.63 1.25
CA GLY A 160 3.58 20.53 0.59
C GLY A 160 4.57 19.83 -0.35
N ALA A 161 4.91 18.57 -0.09
CA ALA A 161 5.90 17.80 -0.85
C ALA A 161 5.46 17.51 -2.29
N ALA A 162 4.14 17.50 -2.51
CA ALA A 162 3.55 17.44 -3.84
C ALA A 162 4.17 18.42 -4.85
N ARG A 163 4.56 19.62 -4.41
CA ARG A 163 5.02 20.70 -5.30
C ARG A 163 6.47 20.57 -5.75
N SER A 164 7.27 19.78 -5.04
CA SER A 164 8.71 19.57 -5.32
C SER A 164 9.00 18.15 -5.81
N ALA A 165 7.95 17.36 -6.05
CA ALA A 165 8.08 15.99 -6.51
C ALA A 165 8.14 15.97 -8.04
N GLN A 166 9.15 15.30 -8.61
CA GLN A 166 9.20 15.04 -10.05
C GLN A 166 8.27 13.89 -10.47
N ALA A 167 7.96 12.98 -9.54
CA ALA A 167 7.02 11.91 -9.74
C ALA A 167 6.39 11.47 -8.41
N VAL A 168 5.31 10.70 -8.48
CA VAL A 168 4.70 10.05 -7.32
C VAL A 168 4.71 8.54 -7.53
N LEU A 169 5.28 7.80 -6.58
CA LEU A 169 5.15 6.35 -6.52
C LEU A 169 3.90 6.01 -5.69
N VAL A 170 2.98 5.27 -6.30
CA VAL A 170 1.73 4.83 -5.68
C VAL A 170 1.79 3.33 -5.50
N GLY A 171 1.58 2.82 -4.29
CA GLY A 171 1.54 1.37 -4.03
C GLY A 171 2.84 0.77 -3.49
N GLY A 172 3.82 1.59 -3.09
CA GLY A 172 5.06 1.14 -2.48
C GLY A 172 5.97 0.39 -3.46
N SER A 173 6.71 -0.61 -2.97
CA SER A 173 7.74 -1.29 -3.76
C SER A 173 7.24 -2.05 -4.98
N ARG A 174 5.95 -2.43 -5.00
CA ARG A 174 5.24 -3.08 -6.12
C ARG A 174 4.29 -2.12 -6.85
N GLY A 175 4.49 -0.84 -6.63
CA GLY A 175 3.63 0.24 -7.06
C GLY A 175 3.72 0.59 -8.53
N THR A 176 3.33 1.82 -8.82
CA THR A 176 3.30 2.40 -10.15
C THR A 176 3.74 3.85 -10.06
N TRP A 177 4.62 4.25 -10.97
CA TRP A 177 5.03 5.63 -11.13
C TRP A 177 3.93 6.43 -11.81
N VAL A 178 3.61 7.59 -11.23
CA VAL A 178 2.61 8.50 -11.76
C VAL A 178 3.26 9.87 -11.87
N ALA A 179 3.14 10.49 -13.06
CA ALA A 179 3.55 11.86 -13.25
C ALA A 179 2.86 12.77 -12.21
N THR A 180 3.61 13.70 -11.62
CA THR A 180 3.13 14.49 -10.48
C THR A 180 1.79 15.19 -10.77
N GLU A 181 1.65 15.84 -11.92
CA GLU A 181 0.41 16.52 -12.31
C GLU A 181 -0.81 15.59 -12.30
N ARG A 182 -0.66 14.39 -12.88
CA ARG A 182 -1.71 13.37 -12.88
C ARG A 182 -2.00 12.86 -11.47
N ALA A 183 -0.97 12.63 -10.65
CA ALA A 183 -1.15 12.19 -9.28
C ALA A 183 -1.92 13.23 -8.46
N LEU A 184 -1.59 14.52 -8.56
CA LEU A 184 -2.23 15.60 -7.81
C LEU A 184 -3.68 15.89 -8.23
N ALA A 185 -4.01 15.62 -9.49
CA ALA A 185 -5.37 15.66 -10.00
C ALA A 185 -6.22 14.47 -9.54
N ALA A 186 -5.59 13.34 -9.21
CA ALA A 186 -6.28 12.12 -8.84
C ALA A 186 -6.84 12.12 -7.42
N ARG A 187 -7.81 11.24 -7.21
CA ARG A 187 -8.29 10.85 -5.89
C ARG A 187 -7.57 9.58 -5.45
N TRP A 188 -7.41 9.46 -4.14
CA TRP A 188 -6.80 8.30 -3.52
C TRP A 188 -7.73 7.10 -3.61
N GLU A 189 -7.58 6.37 -4.70
CA GLU A 189 -8.20 5.08 -4.99
C GLU A 189 -7.15 4.26 -5.72
N THR A 190 -6.66 3.15 -5.15
CA THR A 190 -5.51 2.42 -5.72
C THR A 190 -5.75 2.04 -7.18
N GLY A 191 -6.96 1.53 -7.49
CA GLY A 191 -7.35 1.16 -8.85
C GLY A 191 -7.28 2.30 -9.87
N SER A 192 -7.62 3.53 -9.47
CA SER A 192 -7.65 4.70 -10.36
C SER A 192 -6.26 5.18 -10.81
N LEU A 193 -5.23 4.82 -10.06
CA LEU A 193 -3.83 5.17 -10.30
C LEU A 193 -3.03 4.01 -10.90
N GLY A 194 -3.73 2.97 -11.40
CA GLY A 194 -3.12 1.80 -12.02
C GLY A 194 -2.59 0.78 -11.02
N VAL A 195 -2.83 0.97 -9.71
CA VAL A 195 -2.39 0.04 -8.67
C VAL A 195 -3.51 -0.97 -8.39
N PRO A 196 -3.25 -2.30 -8.48
CA PRO A 196 -4.26 -3.30 -8.15
C PRO A 196 -4.86 -3.11 -6.75
N VAL A 197 -6.12 -3.51 -6.59
CA VAL A 197 -6.77 -3.54 -5.27
C VAL A 197 -6.02 -4.53 -4.37
N GLY A 198 -5.76 -4.12 -3.13
CA GLY A 198 -5.03 -4.94 -2.15
C GLY A 198 -3.50 -4.80 -2.19
N GLU A 199 -2.95 -3.91 -3.01
CA GLU A 199 -1.56 -3.47 -2.86
C GLU A 199 -1.37 -2.59 -1.61
N PRO A 200 -0.13 -2.48 -1.10
CA PRO A 200 0.20 -1.60 0.01
C PRO A 200 -0.29 -0.17 -0.21
N ARG A 201 -0.92 0.42 0.83
CA ARG A 201 -1.40 1.80 0.79
C ARG A 201 -0.26 2.78 1.08
N VAL A 202 0.68 2.89 0.15
CA VAL A 202 1.87 3.76 0.26
C VAL A 202 1.85 4.82 -0.84
N LEU A 203 2.16 6.06 -0.48
CA LEU A 203 2.39 7.18 -1.38
C LEU A 203 3.78 7.74 -1.15
N THR A 204 4.57 7.90 -2.20
CA THR A 204 5.90 8.53 -2.10
C THR A 204 6.01 9.66 -3.09
N ALA A 205 6.20 10.88 -2.59
CA ALA A 205 6.62 12.03 -3.37
C ALA A 205 8.11 11.86 -3.68
N PHE A 206 8.44 11.56 -4.94
CA PHE A 206 9.81 11.33 -5.37
C PHE A 206 10.47 12.66 -5.72
N PRO A 207 11.53 13.06 -4.99
CA PRO A 207 12.11 14.40 -5.09
C PRO A 207 12.87 14.57 -6.40
N GLU A 208 12.96 15.82 -6.87
CA GLU A 208 13.85 16.21 -7.97
C GLU A 208 15.32 15.89 -7.67
N GLY A 209 16.11 15.65 -8.72
CA GLY A 209 17.56 15.42 -8.62
C GLY A 209 17.98 13.98 -8.30
N LEU A 210 17.02 13.09 -8.05
CA LEU A 210 17.24 11.64 -7.95
C LEU A 210 16.90 10.95 -9.27
N CYS A 211 17.56 9.82 -9.54
CA CYS A 211 17.34 9.06 -10.76
C CYS A 211 16.19 8.05 -10.55
N GLY A 212 15.10 8.25 -11.28
CA GLY A 212 13.98 7.31 -11.37
C GLY A 212 14.36 5.95 -11.96
N VAL A 213 15.38 5.85 -12.82
CA VAL A 213 15.92 4.56 -13.29
C VAL A 213 16.58 3.79 -12.14
N ASP A 214 17.46 4.44 -11.37
CA ASP A 214 18.15 3.82 -10.24
C ASP A 214 17.16 3.43 -9.13
N GLU A 215 16.18 4.28 -8.85
CA GLU A 215 15.13 3.98 -7.88
C GLU A 215 14.26 2.82 -8.36
N THR A 216 13.87 2.79 -9.64
CA THR A 216 13.13 1.65 -10.22
C THR A 216 13.94 0.35 -10.12
N LEU A 217 15.25 0.41 -10.37
CA LEU A 217 16.15 -0.73 -10.20
C LEU A 217 16.23 -1.19 -8.73
N ARG A 218 16.30 -0.26 -7.77
CA ARG A 218 16.25 -0.55 -6.33
C ARG A 218 14.97 -1.31 -5.99
N LEU A 219 13.82 -0.82 -6.43
CA LEU A 219 12.52 -1.45 -6.18
C LEU A 219 12.42 -2.85 -6.82
N LEU A 220 12.90 -3.03 -8.05
CA LEU A 220 12.91 -4.34 -8.70
C LEU A 220 13.80 -5.35 -7.96
N ARG A 221 14.94 -4.91 -7.41
CA ARG A 221 15.82 -5.76 -6.58
C ARG A 221 15.15 -6.22 -5.28
N LEU A 222 14.30 -5.39 -4.67
CA LEU A 222 13.52 -5.79 -3.49
C LEU A 222 12.54 -6.93 -3.83
N GLN A 223 11.99 -6.93 -5.04
CA GLN A 223 11.03 -7.93 -5.51
C GLN A 223 11.69 -9.22 -6.03
N GLU A 224 12.97 -9.18 -6.41
CA GLU A 224 13.69 -10.27 -7.07
C GLU A 224 13.64 -11.60 -6.29
N ARG A 225 13.58 -11.53 -4.95
CA ARG A 225 13.48 -12.72 -4.09
C ARG A 225 12.18 -13.51 -4.31
N SER A 226 11.10 -12.83 -4.71
CA SER A 226 9.77 -13.43 -4.90
C SER A 226 9.56 -14.01 -6.30
N CYS A 227 10.40 -13.64 -7.28
CA CYS A 227 10.34 -14.14 -8.66
C CYS A 227 11.72 -14.05 -9.34
N ARG A 228 12.67 -14.86 -8.85
CA ARG A 228 14.09 -14.73 -9.24
C ARG A 228 14.34 -14.88 -10.73
N VAL A 229 13.76 -15.90 -11.37
CA VAL A 229 14.10 -16.26 -12.76
C VAL A 229 13.74 -15.15 -13.74
N ASP A 230 12.53 -14.60 -13.62
CA ASP A 230 12.06 -13.56 -14.53
C ASP A 230 12.68 -12.19 -14.21
N LEU A 231 12.79 -11.84 -12.93
CA LEU A 231 13.25 -10.52 -12.51
C LEU A 231 14.77 -10.35 -12.63
N ALA A 232 15.58 -11.39 -12.39
CA ALA A 232 17.04 -11.28 -12.47
C ALA A 232 17.52 -10.81 -13.85
N ARG A 233 16.84 -11.26 -14.92
CA ARG A 233 17.16 -10.84 -16.30
C ARG A 233 16.92 -9.35 -16.52
N ILE A 234 15.84 -8.82 -15.95
CA ILE A 234 15.45 -7.41 -16.12
C ILE A 234 16.22 -6.50 -15.18
N VAL A 235 16.49 -6.94 -13.96
CA VAL A 235 17.42 -6.26 -13.04
C VAL A 235 18.80 -6.12 -13.69
N SER A 236 19.30 -7.19 -14.32
CA SER A 236 20.57 -7.14 -15.07
C SER A 236 20.52 -6.20 -16.27
N ALA A 237 19.43 -6.23 -17.06
CA ALA A 237 19.23 -5.33 -18.20
C ALA A 237 19.21 -3.86 -17.75
N LEU A 238 18.44 -3.54 -16.72
CA LEU A 238 18.27 -2.18 -16.22
C LEU A 238 19.53 -1.65 -15.51
N SER A 239 20.35 -2.53 -14.89
CA SER A 239 21.60 -2.12 -14.24
C SER A 239 22.68 -1.62 -15.19
N ASP A 240 22.59 -1.95 -16.48
CA ASP A 240 23.49 -1.43 -17.50
C ASP A 240 22.78 -1.41 -18.87
N LEU A 241 22.16 -0.25 -19.16
CA LEU A 241 21.46 0.01 -20.40
C LEU A 241 22.40 0.29 -21.59
N THR A 242 23.71 0.43 -21.36
CA THR A 242 24.69 0.62 -22.45
C THR A 242 24.93 -0.67 -23.24
N ARG A 243 24.60 -1.83 -22.65
CA ARG A 243 24.79 -3.13 -23.29
C ARG A 243 23.89 -3.27 -24.51
N PRO A 244 24.38 -3.92 -25.57
CA PRO A 244 23.57 -4.19 -26.75
C PRO A 244 22.23 -4.84 -26.41
N ALA A 245 21.15 -4.31 -26.98
CA ALA A 245 19.77 -4.77 -26.79
C ALA A 245 19.22 -4.73 -25.34
N ALA A 246 19.94 -4.15 -24.36
CA ALA A 246 19.44 -4.06 -22.98
C ALA A 246 18.18 -3.18 -22.90
N PHE A 247 18.20 -2.01 -23.54
CA PHE A 247 17.05 -1.12 -23.61
C PHE A 247 15.85 -1.80 -24.31
N ASP A 248 16.07 -2.42 -25.47
CA ASP A 248 15.03 -3.17 -26.18
C ASP A 248 14.46 -4.33 -25.36
N ALA A 249 15.29 -5.00 -24.57
CA ALA A 249 14.86 -6.07 -23.68
C ALA A 249 13.95 -5.54 -22.57
N VAL A 250 14.31 -4.40 -21.96
CA VAL A 250 13.52 -3.70 -20.95
C VAL A 250 12.16 -3.27 -21.51
N VAL A 251 12.14 -2.57 -22.65
CA VAL A 251 10.90 -2.11 -23.30
C VAL A 251 10.01 -3.30 -23.68
N ARG A 252 10.57 -4.32 -24.32
CA ARG A 252 9.84 -5.53 -24.74
C ARG A 252 9.28 -6.29 -23.55
N TRP A 253 10.07 -6.47 -22.50
CA TRP A 253 9.62 -7.19 -21.32
C TRP A 253 8.49 -6.43 -20.63
N SER A 254 8.60 -5.11 -20.50
CA SER A 254 7.57 -4.28 -19.87
C SER A 254 6.23 -4.35 -20.61
N THR A 255 6.23 -4.40 -21.94
CA THR A 255 5.01 -4.35 -22.78
C THR A 255 4.39 -5.71 -23.07
N GLN A 256 5.16 -6.80 -23.03
CA GLN A 256 4.70 -8.14 -23.41
C GLN A 256 4.50 -9.10 -22.23
N SER A 257 4.61 -8.60 -21.00
CA SER A 257 4.61 -9.44 -19.79
C SER A 257 3.23 -10.05 -19.50
N ASP A 258 2.16 -9.32 -19.78
CA ASP A 258 0.78 -9.78 -19.59
C ASP A 258 0.43 -10.93 -20.56
N ALA A 259 1.00 -10.90 -21.78
CA ALA A 259 0.83 -11.93 -22.80
C ALA A 259 1.62 -13.23 -22.51
N ARG A 260 2.54 -13.21 -21.55
CA ARG A 260 3.46 -14.31 -21.24
C ARG A 260 3.01 -15.18 -20.05
N GLY A 261 1.87 -14.88 -19.44
CA GLY A 261 1.31 -15.71 -18.36
C GLY A 261 2.19 -15.80 -17.11
N HIS A 262 2.95 -14.75 -16.80
CA HIS A 262 3.83 -14.76 -15.63
C HIS A 262 3.05 -14.67 -14.31
N CYS A 263 3.72 -15.00 -13.19
CA CYS A 263 3.13 -14.86 -11.85
C CYS A 263 2.85 -13.39 -11.50
N ARG A 264 2.02 -13.16 -10.47
CA ARG A 264 1.64 -11.80 -10.01
C ARG A 264 2.84 -10.87 -9.80
N HIS A 265 3.93 -11.34 -9.18
CA HIS A 265 5.13 -10.53 -8.94
C HIS A 265 5.77 -10.01 -10.23
N ALA A 266 5.78 -10.83 -11.29
CA ALA A 266 6.30 -10.41 -12.59
C ALA A 266 5.36 -9.39 -13.27
N ALA A 267 4.04 -9.54 -13.10
CA ALA A 267 3.07 -8.55 -13.58
C ALA A 267 3.22 -7.20 -12.84
N ASP A 268 3.48 -7.22 -11.52
CA ASP A 268 3.71 -6.02 -10.72
C ASP A 268 5.00 -5.30 -11.14
N ALA A 269 6.10 -6.05 -11.30
CA ALA A 269 7.36 -5.51 -11.79
C ALA A 269 7.28 -4.96 -13.22
N ALA A 270 6.51 -5.62 -14.10
CA ALA A 270 6.25 -5.14 -15.45
C ALA A 270 5.51 -3.81 -15.45
N ARG A 271 4.44 -3.70 -14.64
CA ARG A 271 3.69 -2.46 -14.48
C ARG A 271 4.58 -1.33 -13.95
N LEU A 272 5.36 -1.61 -12.91
CA LEU A 272 6.33 -0.65 -12.35
C LEU A 272 7.29 -0.15 -13.45
N LEU A 273 7.90 -1.06 -14.21
CA LEU A 273 8.84 -0.71 -15.27
C LEU A 273 8.19 0.05 -16.43
N ARG A 274 6.98 -0.35 -16.87
CA ARG A 274 6.22 0.38 -17.89
C ARG A 274 5.96 1.82 -17.46
N SER A 275 5.55 2.00 -16.20
CA SER A 275 5.29 3.33 -15.66
C SER A 275 6.56 4.16 -15.52
N ALA A 276 7.68 3.54 -15.16
CA ALA A 276 8.99 4.21 -15.12
C ALA A 276 9.41 4.70 -16.52
N LEU A 277 9.27 3.88 -17.56
CA LEU A 277 9.57 4.27 -18.94
C LEU A 277 8.73 5.47 -19.41
N ALA A 278 7.47 5.55 -18.96
CA ALA A 278 6.57 6.65 -19.29
C ALA A 278 6.88 7.95 -18.53
N VAL A 279 7.30 7.84 -17.26
CA VAL A 279 7.52 8.99 -16.37
C VAL A 279 8.94 9.55 -16.48
N PHE A 280 9.94 8.71 -16.74
CA PHE A 280 11.37 9.09 -16.77
C PHE A 280 12.06 8.86 -18.12
N PRO A 281 11.47 9.19 -19.28
CA PRO A 281 12.03 8.84 -20.59
C PRO A 281 13.45 9.40 -20.79
N GLN A 282 13.70 10.63 -20.32
CA GLN A 282 15.00 11.30 -20.46
C GLN A 282 16.10 10.61 -19.64
N GLU A 283 15.78 10.05 -18.47
CA GLU A 283 16.76 9.32 -17.66
C GLU A 283 17.11 7.97 -18.30
N PHE A 284 16.12 7.29 -18.87
CA PHE A 284 16.34 6.07 -19.63
C PHE A 284 17.25 6.31 -20.85
N GLU A 285 17.03 7.39 -21.59
CA GLU A 285 17.90 7.82 -22.69
C GLU A 285 19.32 8.16 -22.20
N ALA A 286 19.44 8.87 -21.07
CA ALA A 286 20.74 9.18 -20.48
C ALA A 286 21.50 7.90 -20.09
N HIS A 287 20.85 6.95 -19.43
CA HIS A 287 21.46 5.68 -19.04
C HIS A 287 21.86 4.82 -20.25
N ALA A 288 21.03 4.78 -21.30
CA ALA A 288 21.38 4.11 -22.56
C ALA A 288 22.62 4.74 -23.23
N ALA A 289 22.84 6.04 -23.03
CA ALA A 289 24.03 6.77 -23.48
C ALA A 289 25.20 6.74 -22.47
N GLY A 290 25.12 5.93 -21.41
CA GLY A 290 26.17 5.78 -20.40
C GLY A 290 26.31 6.94 -19.43
N ARG A 291 25.24 7.72 -19.21
CA ARG A 291 25.19 8.85 -18.29
C ARG A 291 24.09 8.67 -17.25
N CYS A 292 24.26 9.24 -16.06
CA CYS A 292 23.19 9.41 -15.08
C CYS A 292 23.13 10.90 -14.68
N GLY A 293 21.93 11.49 -14.72
CA GLY A 293 21.71 12.90 -14.42
C GLY A 293 21.54 13.22 -12.94
N ALA A 294 21.44 12.19 -12.09
CA ALA A 294 21.21 12.38 -10.67
C ALA A 294 22.49 12.74 -9.92
N SER A 295 22.33 13.52 -8.86
CA SER A 295 23.37 13.66 -7.85
C SER A 295 23.47 12.33 -7.11
N VAL A 296 24.67 11.78 -6.96
CA VAL A 296 24.90 10.60 -6.12
C VAL A 296 24.48 10.97 -4.69
N LEU A 297 23.34 10.46 -4.23
CA LEU A 297 23.04 10.51 -2.80
C LEU A 297 24.07 9.62 -2.09
N PRO A 298 24.77 10.11 -1.05
CA PRO A 298 25.61 9.26 -0.24
C PRO A 298 24.75 8.17 0.40
N SER A 299 25.13 6.91 0.19
CA SER A 299 24.52 5.76 0.82
C SER A 299 24.59 5.93 2.35
N THR A 300 23.44 6.02 3.02
CA THR A 300 23.34 5.89 4.48
C THR A 300 22.53 4.66 4.83
#